data_AF-A0A232ERK4-F1
#
_entry.id   AF-A0A232ERK4-F1
#
_cell.length_a   1.000
_cell.length_b   1.000
_cell.length_c   1.000
_cell.angle_alpha   90.00
_cell.angle_beta   90.00
_cell.angle_gamma   90.00
#
_symmetry.space_group_name_H-M   'P 1'
#
loop_
_entity.id
_entity.type
_entity.pdbx_description
1 polymer ?
#
loop_
_entity_poly.entity_id
_entity_poly.type
_entity_poly.pdbx_seq_one_letter_code
_entity_poly.pdbx_strand_id
1 'polypeptide(L)'
;MSATNRFSTNGLPVKRCNQVGVRIYVDDLLNLMSRNHENARGTGGSKAKTFELHYRAVPYNRMNFYKVCGINNYQDPKNVRNCELVGLHDLDQSQEYVREKIVTMLNKAVDAGVGNLSVKHGFLSNRHLFIFQKVIKYGVEAVSKYKYNKFAAVIEFKFGSELSNAFLGRNKLKWLANLGEAWSPLPKNDALSSGDTLITYKNFKLYKMAVAFMLVPPYGIPRMIRSFDFSDFENGPPADSKGKIISPKINWENT
;
A
#
# COMPACT_ATOMS: atom_id res chain seq x y z
N MET A 1 8.11 6.84 15.01
CA MET A 1 9.29 6.24 14.36
C MET A 1 9.38 6.92 13.01
N SER A 2 10.51 7.52 12.61
CA SER A 2 10.66 7.94 11.21
C SER A 2 10.72 6.68 10.32
N ALA A 3 10.24 6.80 9.08
CA ALA A 3 10.10 5.74 8.08
C ALA A 3 11.02 4.53 8.33
N THR A 4 10.43 3.41 8.70
CA THR A 4 11.17 2.17 8.96
C THR A 4 11.53 1.53 7.64
N ASN A 5 12.83 1.43 7.37
CA ASN A 5 13.32 0.64 6.24
C ASN A 5 14.35 -0.40 6.73
N ARG A 6 14.16 -1.67 6.37
CA ARG A 6 15.17 -2.75 6.51
C ARG A 6 15.93 -3.00 5.20
N PHE A 7 15.57 -2.30 4.13
CA PHE A 7 16.25 -2.26 2.84
C PHE A 7 17.38 -1.21 2.83
N SER A 8 18.29 -1.33 1.85
CA SER A 8 19.42 -0.43 1.67
C SER A 8 18.99 1.02 1.50
N THR A 9 19.76 1.95 2.09
CA THR A 9 19.50 3.40 2.08
C THR A 9 20.09 4.12 0.86
N ASN A 10 20.83 3.43 -0.01
CA ASN A 10 21.48 4.07 -1.15
C ASN A 10 20.45 4.25 -2.26
N GLY A 11 20.18 5.48 -2.73
CA GLY A 11 19.22 5.79 -3.82
C GLY A 11 19.55 5.18 -5.21
N LEU A 12 20.55 4.31 -5.27
CA LEU A 12 21.00 3.60 -6.47
C LEU A 12 19.89 2.79 -7.17
N PRO A 13 18.95 2.11 -6.48
CA PRO A 13 17.87 1.37 -7.13
C PRO A 13 16.94 2.26 -7.96
N VAL A 14 16.57 3.44 -7.44
CA VAL A 14 15.64 4.36 -8.14
C VAL A 14 16.25 4.83 -9.46
N LYS A 15 17.51 5.27 -9.42
CA LYS A 15 18.24 5.70 -10.62
C LYS A 15 18.35 4.58 -11.67
N ARG A 16 18.71 3.37 -11.26
CA ARG A 16 18.87 2.22 -12.17
C ARG A 16 17.54 1.81 -12.80
N CYS A 17 16.46 1.74 -12.04
CA CYS A 17 15.13 1.40 -12.57
C CYS A 17 14.65 2.45 -13.58
N ASN A 18 14.77 3.74 -13.24
CA ASN A 18 14.37 4.82 -14.13
C ASN A 18 15.17 4.84 -15.46
N GLN A 19 16.44 4.43 -15.45
CA GLN A 19 17.26 4.33 -16.67
C GLN A 19 16.77 3.28 -17.66
N VAL A 20 16.06 2.25 -17.18
CA VAL A 20 15.50 1.17 -18.02
C VAL A 20 13.98 1.28 -18.16
N GLY A 21 13.40 2.45 -17.87
CA GLY A 21 11.97 2.71 -18.03
C GLY A 21 11.07 2.08 -16.95
N VAL A 22 11.64 1.56 -15.86
CA VAL A 22 10.87 0.99 -14.74
C VAL A 22 10.61 2.06 -13.68
N ARG A 23 9.33 2.32 -13.41
CA ARG A 23 8.88 3.26 -12.36
C ARG A 23 8.93 2.62 -10.98
N ILE A 24 9.20 3.46 -9.99
CA ILE A 24 9.10 3.09 -8.57
C ILE A 24 7.87 3.77 -7.98
N TYR A 25 7.11 3.03 -7.19
CA TYR A 25 6.02 3.55 -6.37
C TYR A 25 6.39 3.27 -4.91
N VAL A 26 6.27 4.28 -4.05
CA VAL A 26 6.55 4.16 -2.62
C VAL A 26 5.25 3.84 -1.89
N ASP A 27 5.32 2.89 -0.96
CA ASP A 27 4.23 2.59 -0.04
C ASP A 27 4.44 3.40 1.25
N ASP A 28 3.60 4.40 1.47
CA ASP A 28 3.73 5.36 2.55
C ASP A 28 2.59 5.23 3.57
N LEU A 29 2.95 5.03 4.84
CA LEU A 29 2.01 5.06 5.95
C LEU A 29 1.85 6.49 6.47
N LEU A 30 0.87 7.22 5.91
CA LEU A 30 0.63 8.63 6.23
C LEU A 30 -0.32 8.85 7.41
N ASN A 31 -1.13 7.83 7.75
CA ASN A 31 -2.20 7.98 8.73
C ASN A 31 -1.73 7.80 10.18
N LEU A 32 -0.75 6.92 10.40
CA LEU A 32 -0.48 6.33 11.71
C LEU A 32 1.01 6.39 12.05
N MET A 33 1.30 6.35 13.35
CA MET A 33 2.63 6.05 13.88
C MET A 33 2.63 4.65 14.54
N SER A 34 3.63 4.32 15.36
CA SER A 34 3.72 3.01 16.00
C SER A 34 2.63 2.81 17.07
N ARG A 35 2.42 1.56 17.47
CA ARG A 35 1.73 1.23 18.73
C ARG A 35 2.61 1.60 19.94
N ASN A 36 2.03 1.43 21.12
CA ASN A 36 2.78 1.37 22.36
C ASN A 36 3.83 0.26 22.35
N HIS A 37 5.08 0.61 22.65
CA HIS A 37 6.20 -0.30 22.72
C HIS A 37 7.27 0.25 23.67
N GLU A 38 7.71 -0.56 24.63
CA GLU A 38 8.79 -0.18 25.54
C GLU A 38 10.11 -0.03 24.79
N ASN A 39 10.93 0.97 25.12
CA ASN A 39 12.23 1.18 24.49
C ASN A 39 12.19 1.24 22.95
N ALA A 40 11.11 1.80 22.37
CA ALA A 40 10.89 1.83 20.94
C ALA A 40 12.04 2.47 20.15
N ARG A 41 12.62 1.70 19.22
CA ARG A 41 13.75 2.13 18.38
C ARG A 41 13.52 1.80 16.90
N GLY A 42 13.46 2.86 16.09
CA GLY A 42 13.37 2.82 14.63
C GLY A 42 14.58 2.17 13.97
N THR A 43 14.40 1.62 12.78
CA THR A 43 15.51 1.05 11.99
C THR A 43 16.53 2.11 11.58
N GLY A 44 16.09 3.36 11.40
CA GLY A 44 16.97 4.54 11.25
C GLY A 44 17.57 5.05 12.58
N GLY A 45 17.58 4.26 13.65
CA GLY A 45 18.18 4.57 14.95
C GLY A 45 17.38 5.50 15.86
N SER A 46 16.33 6.16 15.34
CA SER A 46 15.47 7.08 16.08
C SER A 46 14.75 6.40 17.25
N LYS A 47 14.70 7.05 18.41
CA LYS A 47 13.91 6.58 19.57
C LYS A 47 12.53 7.26 19.62
N ALA A 48 11.56 6.59 20.23
CA ALA A 48 10.25 7.15 20.50
C ALA A 48 9.79 6.82 21.92
N LYS A 49 9.04 7.72 22.54
CA LYS A 49 8.27 7.42 23.74
C LYS A 49 6.81 7.28 23.35
N THR A 50 6.43 6.06 22.98
CA THR A 50 5.13 5.79 22.33
C THR A 50 3.96 6.03 23.27
N PHE A 51 4.10 5.65 24.54
CA PHE A 51 3.08 5.88 25.58
C PHE A 51 2.80 7.37 25.84
N GLU A 52 3.78 8.24 25.55
CA GLU A 52 3.65 9.70 25.65
C GLU A 52 3.31 10.36 24.31
N LEU A 53 3.10 9.58 23.24
CA LEU A 53 2.89 10.08 21.86
C LEU A 53 4.00 11.00 21.37
N HIS A 54 5.25 10.69 21.75
CA HIS A 54 6.40 11.54 21.49
C HIS A 54 7.38 10.89 20.51
N TYR A 55 7.46 11.48 19.31
CA TYR A 55 8.28 11.03 18.19
C TYR A 55 9.25 12.14 17.75
N ARG A 56 10.36 12.27 18.50
CA ARG A 56 11.35 13.34 18.35
C ARG A 56 11.99 13.47 16.97
N ALA A 57 12.08 12.40 16.21
CA ALA A 57 12.71 12.42 14.88
C ALA A 57 11.87 13.12 13.80
N VAL A 58 10.54 13.20 13.98
CA VAL A 58 9.61 13.95 13.11
C VAL A 58 9.13 15.26 13.78
N PRO A 59 9.78 15.62 14.89
CA PRO A 59 9.17 16.22 16.10
C PRO A 59 7.64 16.21 16.18
N TYR A 60 7.02 15.03 16.33
CA TYR A 60 5.62 14.95 16.78
C TYR A 60 5.53 14.78 18.30
N ASN A 61 4.54 15.43 18.89
CA ASN A 61 4.16 15.28 20.30
C ASN A 61 2.65 15.00 20.42
N ARG A 62 2.15 14.84 21.65
CA ARG A 62 0.75 14.52 21.96
C ARG A 62 -0.29 15.35 21.18
N MET A 63 0.00 16.63 20.92
CA MET A 63 -0.93 17.54 20.25
C MET A 63 -1.13 17.20 18.78
N ASN A 64 -0.19 16.48 18.14
CA ASN A 64 -0.25 16.15 16.71
C ASN A 64 -1.05 14.87 16.41
N PHE A 65 -1.71 14.30 17.42
CA PHE A 65 -2.50 13.08 17.32
C PHE A 65 -3.93 13.35 17.76
N TYR A 66 -4.87 12.61 17.21
CA TYR A 66 -6.22 12.59 17.74
C TYR A 66 -6.25 12.07 19.19
N LYS A 67 -7.39 12.27 19.85
CA LYS A 67 -7.63 11.66 21.17
C LYS A 67 -7.56 10.13 21.01
N VAL A 68 -6.89 9.47 21.96
CA VAL A 68 -6.74 8.01 21.94
C VAL A 68 -8.14 7.38 22.08
N CYS A 69 -8.51 6.60 21.08
CA CYS A 69 -9.70 5.76 21.01
C CYS A 69 -9.43 4.63 20.01
N GLY A 70 -10.10 3.49 20.13
CA GLY A 70 -10.01 2.41 19.15
C GLY A 70 -11.09 2.52 18.07
N ILE A 71 -10.78 2.13 16.85
CA ILE A 71 -11.81 1.90 15.82
C ILE A 71 -12.64 0.69 16.25
N ASN A 72 -13.95 0.90 16.42
CA ASN A 72 -14.90 -0.14 16.81
C ASN A 72 -16.26 -0.02 16.11
N ASN A 73 -16.45 0.99 15.25
CA ASN A 73 -17.69 1.20 14.52
C ASN A 73 -17.44 1.69 13.08
N TYR A 74 -17.46 0.76 12.12
CA TYR A 74 -17.33 1.06 10.68
C TYR A 74 -18.56 1.75 10.06
N GLN A 75 -19.64 1.94 10.83
CA GLN A 75 -20.78 2.79 10.44
C GLN A 75 -20.63 4.25 10.86
N ASP A 76 -19.61 4.59 11.65
CA ASP A 76 -19.29 5.97 12.00
C ASP A 76 -18.00 6.42 11.27
N PRO A 77 -18.11 7.29 10.24
CA PRO A 77 -16.95 7.82 9.54
C PRO A 77 -15.96 8.56 10.44
N LYS A 78 -16.42 9.16 11.56
CA LYS A 78 -15.52 9.85 12.49
C LYS A 78 -14.71 8.84 13.30
N ASN A 79 -15.34 7.78 13.82
CA ASN A 79 -14.62 6.69 14.47
C ASN A 79 -13.57 6.06 13.54
N VAL A 80 -13.92 5.77 12.29
CA VAL A 80 -12.98 5.17 11.32
C VAL A 80 -11.80 6.08 10.97
N ARG A 81 -11.98 7.41 11.01
CA ARG A 81 -10.98 8.39 10.55
C ARG A 81 -10.14 9.01 11.66
N ASN A 82 -10.63 9.00 12.90
CA ASN A 82 -10.04 9.77 13.99
C ASN A 82 -9.72 8.91 15.23
N CYS A 83 -9.79 7.58 15.10
CA CYS A 83 -9.42 6.63 16.15
C CYS A 83 -8.34 5.68 15.66
N GLU A 84 -7.62 5.10 16.61
CA GLU A 84 -6.47 4.23 16.37
C GLU A 84 -6.89 2.91 15.74
N LEU A 85 -6.36 2.66 14.55
CA LEU A 85 -6.44 1.35 13.91
C LEU A 85 -5.59 0.37 14.71
N VAL A 86 -6.27 -0.52 15.45
CA VAL A 86 -5.67 -1.53 16.29
C VAL A 86 -4.59 -0.96 17.25
N GLY A 87 -4.77 0.25 17.78
CA GLY A 87 -3.83 0.87 18.73
C GLY A 87 -2.60 1.53 18.10
N LEU A 88 -2.54 1.63 16.77
CA LEU A 88 -1.58 2.48 16.08
C LEU A 88 -1.97 3.94 16.27
N HIS A 89 -1.04 4.77 16.72
CA HIS A 89 -1.34 6.15 17.10
C HIS A 89 -1.71 7.01 15.89
N ASP A 90 -2.90 7.64 15.93
CA ASP A 90 -3.56 8.28 14.80
C ASP A 90 -3.20 9.78 14.67
N LEU A 91 -2.56 10.16 13.56
CA LEU A 91 -2.11 11.53 13.33
C LEU A 91 -3.27 12.45 13.00
N ASP A 92 -3.28 13.66 13.56
CA ASP A 92 -4.31 14.65 13.24
C ASP A 92 -3.93 15.46 12.00
N GLN A 93 -4.30 14.97 10.81
CA GLN A 93 -4.00 15.68 9.55
C GLN A 93 -4.88 16.92 9.31
N SER A 94 -5.80 17.26 10.24
CA SER A 94 -6.47 18.56 10.24
C SER A 94 -5.52 19.71 10.59
N GLN A 95 -4.39 19.40 11.24
CA GLN A 95 -3.34 20.36 11.55
C GLN A 95 -2.41 20.60 10.36
N GLU A 96 -2.16 21.87 10.06
CA GLU A 96 -1.21 22.26 9.02
C GLU A 96 0.19 21.71 9.28
N TYR A 97 0.67 21.78 10.51
CA TYR A 97 1.96 21.21 10.92
C TYR A 97 2.11 19.73 10.53
N VAL A 98 1.08 18.92 10.77
CA VAL A 98 1.09 17.49 10.41
C VAL A 98 1.12 17.31 8.89
N ARG A 99 0.32 18.09 8.16
CA ARG A 99 0.32 18.07 6.68
C ARG A 99 1.67 18.46 6.11
N GLU A 100 2.33 19.50 6.62
CA GLU A 100 3.64 19.95 6.17
C GLU A 100 4.72 18.88 6.35
N LYS A 101 4.73 18.16 7.49
CA LYS A 101 5.65 17.05 7.71
C LYS A 101 5.42 15.90 6.73
N ILE A 102 4.16 15.57 6.44
CA ILE A 102 3.79 14.58 5.42
C ILE A 102 4.26 15.03 4.03
N VAL A 103 3.94 16.25 3.61
CA VAL A 103 4.36 16.81 2.32
C VAL A 103 5.87 16.85 2.19
N THR A 104 6.58 17.24 3.25
CA THR A 104 8.05 17.23 3.28
C THR A 104 8.62 15.83 3.03
N MET A 105 8.01 14.79 3.61
CA MET A 105 8.41 13.41 3.38
C MET A 105 8.16 12.98 1.93
N LEU A 106 6.98 13.28 1.39
CA LEU A 106 6.61 12.96 0.00
C LEU A 106 7.53 13.66 -1.01
N ASN A 107 7.86 14.94 -0.78
CA ASN A 107 8.80 15.69 -1.63
C ASN A 107 10.18 15.04 -1.65
N LYS A 108 10.68 14.54 -0.51
CA LYS A 108 11.95 13.79 -0.48
C LYS A 108 11.91 12.53 -1.34
N ALA A 109 10.78 11.83 -1.43
CA ALA A 109 10.63 10.68 -2.33
C ALA A 109 10.63 11.12 -3.81
N VAL A 110 9.97 12.23 -4.13
CA VAL A 110 9.99 12.83 -5.47
C VAL A 110 11.41 13.22 -5.88
N ASP A 111 12.13 13.92 -5.00
CA ASP A 111 13.52 14.34 -5.21
C ASP A 111 14.46 13.15 -5.40
N ALA A 112 14.18 12.02 -4.73
CA ALA A 112 14.90 10.77 -4.92
C ALA A 112 14.64 10.10 -6.29
N GLY A 113 13.69 10.61 -7.07
CA GLY A 113 13.43 10.18 -8.45
C GLY A 113 12.19 9.29 -8.63
N VAL A 114 11.33 9.14 -7.61
CA VAL A 114 10.13 8.27 -7.67
C VAL A 114 9.11 8.74 -8.73
N GLY A 115 9.11 10.02 -9.10
CA GLY A 115 8.16 10.59 -10.07
C GLY A 115 8.68 10.77 -11.51
N ASN A 116 10.00 10.85 -11.74
CA ASN A 116 10.55 11.35 -13.02
C ASN A 116 11.18 10.25 -13.89
N LEU A 117 10.81 10.21 -15.17
CA LEU A 117 11.50 9.38 -16.18
C LEU A 117 12.47 10.27 -16.91
N SER A 118 13.51 9.64 -17.45
CA SER A 118 14.48 10.38 -18.25
C SER A 118 13.84 10.83 -19.56
N VAL A 119 13.85 12.15 -19.79
CA VAL A 119 13.48 12.77 -21.08
C VAL A 119 14.32 12.22 -22.25
N LYS A 120 15.53 11.72 -21.98
CA LYS A 120 16.41 11.06 -22.95
C LYS A 120 15.77 9.85 -23.64
N HIS A 121 14.81 9.19 -22.98
CA HIS A 121 14.10 8.02 -23.52
C HIS A 121 12.72 8.39 -24.09
N GLY A 122 12.51 9.65 -24.49
CA GLY A 122 11.28 10.09 -25.15
C GLY A 122 10.10 10.39 -24.22
N PHE A 123 10.32 10.50 -22.92
CA PHE A 123 9.28 10.84 -21.95
C PHE A 123 9.16 12.36 -21.75
N LEU A 124 7.92 12.87 -21.64
CA LEU A 124 7.65 14.29 -21.36
C LEU A 124 8.16 14.71 -19.96
N SER A 125 8.72 15.91 -19.85
CA SER A 125 9.10 16.54 -18.57
C SER A 125 7.86 16.88 -17.71
N ASN A 126 8.02 16.96 -16.38
CA ASN A 126 6.97 17.39 -15.42
C ASN A 126 5.73 16.49 -15.34
N ARG A 127 5.90 15.16 -15.31
CA ARG A 127 4.78 14.25 -15.03
C ARG A 127 4.41 14.29 -13.53
N HIS A 128 3.12 14.44 -13.25
CA HIS A 128 2.53 14.41 -11.91
C HIS A 128 2.76 13.08 -11.18
N LEU A 129 2.92 13.16 -9.85
CA LEU A 129 2.95 11.98 -8.98
C LEU A 129 1.67 11.15 -9.18
N PHE A 130 1.83 9.87 -9.51
CA PHE A 130 0.70 8.95 -9.54
C PHE A 130 0.45 8.44 -8.12
N ILE A 131 -0.71 8.79 -7.58
CA ILE A 131 -1.15 8.38 -6.25
C ILE A 131 -2.24 7.34 -6.40
N PHE A 132 -2.15 6.28 -5.61
CA PHE A 132 -3.23 5.34 -5.40
C PHE A 132 -3.43 5.05 -3.92
N GLN A 133 -4.67 4.79 -3.52
CA GLN A 133 -5.06 4.68 -2.12
C GLN A 133 -5.62 3.29 -1.79
N LYS A 134 -5.32 2.80 -0.59
CA LYS A 134 -5.92 1.59 -0.02
C LYS A 134 -7.18 1.95 0.75
N VAL A 135 -8.33 1.96 0.07
CA VAL A 135 -9.64 2.13 0.71
C VAL A 135 -10.37 0.80 0.66
N ILE A 136 -10.31 0.06 1.77
CA ILE A 136 -10.97 -1.23 1.90
C ILE A 136 -12.44 -0.97 2.24
N LYS A 137 -13.33 -1.73 1.60
CA LYS A 137 -14.74 -1.79 1.97
C LYS A 137 -15.22 -3.22 1.82
N TYR A 138 -15.69 -3.81 2.91
CA TYR A 138 -16.38 -5.09 2.90
C TYR A 138 -17.84 -4.87 3.32
N GLY A 139 -18.78 -5.17 2.42
CA GLY A 139 -20.21 -5.03 2.71
C GLY A 139 -20.67 -3.58 2.90
N VAL A 140 -21.53 -3.35 3.89
CA VAL A 140 -22.11 -2.04 4.19
C VAL A 140 -21.23 -1.35 5.23
N GLU A 141 -20.48 -0.34 4.81
CA GLU A 141 -19.66 0.53 5.66
C GLU A 141 -19.91 2.00 5.28
N ALA A 142 -19.79 2.91 6.25
CA ALA A 142 -20.09 4.33 6.06
C ALA A 142 -19.01 5.10 5.28
N VAL A 143 -17.80 4.55 5.20
CA VAL A 143 -16.73 5.08 4.33
C VAL A 143 -16.87 4.47 2.94
N SER A 144 -16.73 5.31 1.93
CA SER A 144 -16.94 4.93 0.53
C SER A 144 -15.73 5.31 -0.30
N LYS A 145 -15.24 4.37 -1.12
CA LYS A 145 -14.14 4.57 -2.07
C LYS A 145 -14.38 5.73 -3.06
N TYR A 146 -15.65 6.02 -3.38
CA TYR A 146 -16.04 7.14 -4.25
C TYR A 146 -15.76 8.53 -3.63
N LYS A 147 -15.40 8.60 -2.33
CA LYS A 147 -14.90 9.84 -1.71
C LYS A 147 -13.42 10.10 -2.02
N TYR A 148 -12.71 9.10 -2.53
CA TYR A 148 -11.25 9.10 -2.67
C TYR A 148 -10.78 9.04 -4.13
N ASN A 149 -11.65 8.64 -5.07
CA ASN A 149 -11.32 8.49 -6.49
C ASN A 149 -11.27 9.80 -7.29
N LYS A 150 -11.57 10.95 -6.67
CA LYS A 150 -11.55 12.26 -7.36
C LYS A 150 -10.15 12.84 -7.55
N PHE A 151 -9.18 12.44 -6.73
CA PHE A 151 -7.83 13.02 -6.73
C PHE A 151 -6.70 11.97 -6.85
N ALA A 152 -7.04 10.69 -6.77
CA ALA A 152 -6.08 9.59 -6.87
C ALA A 152 -6.82 8.29 -7.22
N ALA A 153 -6.12 7.33 -7.78
CA ALA A 153 -6.69 6.02 -8.02
C ALA A 153 -6.94 5.27 -6.70
N VAL A 154 -7.76 4.22 -6.71
CA VAL A 154 -8.08 3.41 -5.52
C VAL A 154 -7.94 1.93 -5.85
N ILE A 155 -7.40 1.16 -4.90
CA ILE A 155 -7.31 -0.30 -5.02
C ILE A 155 -8.73 -0.89 -4.98
N GLU A 156 -9.11 -1.59 -6.05
CA GLU A 156 -10.44 -2.16 -6.19
C GLU A 156 -10.50 -3.59 -5.63
N PHE A 157 -10.80 -3.69 -4.34
CA PHE A 157 -10.92 -4.99 -3.64
C PHE A 157 -12.11 -5.82 -4.15
N LYS A 158 -13.19 -5.20 -4.64
CA LYS A 158 -14.34 -5.96 -5.16
C LYS A 158 -13.96 -6.77 -6.39
N PHE A 159 -13.20 -6.19 -7.31
CA PHE A 159 -12.72 -6.88 -8.51
C PHE A 159 -11.95 -8.16 -8.17
N GLY A 160 -10.96 -8.05 -7.27
CA GLY A 160 -10.16 -9.19 -6.84
C GLY A 160 -10.98 -10.28 -6.13
N SER A 161 -11.94 -9.87 -5.29
CA SER A 161 -12.84 -10.79 -4.59
C SER A 161 -13.76 -11.55 -5.55
N GLU A 162 -14.41 -10.87 -6.49
CA GLU A 162 -15.31 -11.52 -7.46
C GLU A 162 -14.57 -12.46 -8.40
N LEU A 163 -13.39 -12.04 -8.85
CA LEU A 163 -12.49 -12.87 -9.65
C LEU A 163 -12.10 -14.14 -8.90
N SER A 164 -11.71 -14.00 -7.62
CA SER A 164 -11.40 -15.14 -6.76
C SER A 164 -12.59 -16.08 -6.56
N ASN A 165 -13.77 -15.53 -6.29
CA ASN A 165 -14.97 -16.35 -6.09
C ASN A 165 -15.29 -17.20 -7.32
N ALA A 166 -15.13 -16.65 -8.53
CA ALA A 166 -15.33 -17.39 -9.75
C ALA A 166 -14.31 -18.52 -9.95
N PHE A 167 -13.02 -18.26 -9.75
CA PHE A 167 -11.98 -19.30 -9.90
C PHE A 167 -11.98 -20.34 -8.79
N LEU A 168 -12.51 -20.02 -7.60
CA LEU A 168 -12.75 -20.97 -6.51
C LEU A 168 -14.04 -21.79 -6.69
N GLY A 169 -14.77 -21.61 -7.80
CA GLY A 169 -16.02 -22.32 -8.07
C GLY A 169 -17.22 -21.84 -7.24
N ARG A 170 -17.08 -20.73 -6.50
CA ARG A 170 -18.17 -20.07 -5.76
C ARG A 170 -19.07 -19.22 -6.67
N ASN A 171 -18.61 -18.95 -7.89
CA ASN A 171 -19.39 -18.34 -8.95
C ASN A 171 -19.01 -18.98 -10.31
N LYS A 172 -19.89 -18.91 -11.31
CA LYS A 172 -19.61 -19.48 -12.63
C LYS A 172 -18.71 -18.53 -13.44
N LEU A 173 -17.66 -19.05 -14.06
CA LEU A 173 -16.72 -18.27 -14.89
C LEU A 173 -17.41 -17.48 -16.01
N LYS A 174 -18.52 -17.99 -16.56
CA LYS A 174 -19.29 -17.29 -17.61
C LYS A 174 -19.73 -15.88 -17.23
N TRP A 175 -19.92 -15.62 -15.92
CA TRP A 175 -20.34 -14.31 -15.44
C TRP A 175 -19.21 -13.29 -15.49
N LEU A 176 -17.95 -13.73 -15.55
CA LEU A 176 -16.81 -12.82 -15.69
C LEU A 176 -16.78 -12.09 -17.04
N ALA A 177 -17.62 -12.46 -18.00
CA ALA A 177 -17.70 -11.83 -19.32
C ALA A 177 -17.85 -10.30 -19.27
N ASN A 178 -18.47 -9.76 -18.22
CA ASN A 178 -18.60 -8.32 -17.98
C ASN A 178 -18.07 -7.89 -16.60
N LEU A 179 -17.10 -8.63 -16.03
CA LEU A 179 -16.47 -8.25 -14.77
C LEU A 179 -15.80 -6.87 -14.94
N GLY A 180 -16.24 -5.92 -14.12
CA GLY A 180 -15.88 -4.51 -14.25
C GLY A 180 -17.06 -3.65 -13.82
N GLU A 181 -17.21 -2.45 -14.37
CA GLU A 181 -18.19 -1.43 -13.95
C GLU A 181 -19.64 -1.94 -13.83
N ALA A 182 -20.04 -2.93 -14.63
CA ALA A 182 -21.35 -3.58 -14.55
C ALA A 182 -21.63 -4.26 -13.20
N TRP A 183 -20.58 -4.55 -12.42
CA TRP A 183 -20.65 -5.15 -11.09
C TRP A 183 -20.51 -4.10 -9.97
N SER A 184 -20.62 -2.82 -10.31
CA SER A 184 -20.43 -1.66 -9.42
C SER A 184 -19.07 -1.54 -8.70
N PRO A 185 -17.92 -1.90 -9.30
CA PRO A 185 -16.64 -1.37 -8.88
C PRO A 185 -16.49 0.10 -9.33
N LEU A 186 -15.32 0.71 -9.07
CA LEU A 186 -15.01 2.05 -9.55
C LEU A 186 -15.00 2.15 -11.08
N PRO A 187 -15.04 3.36 -11.65
CA PRO A 187 -14.70 3.54 -13.05
C PRO A 187 -13.32 2.97 -13.35
N LYS A 188 -13.14 2.35 -14.52
CA LYS A 188 -11.89 1.70 -14.92
C LYS A 188 -10.67 2.60 -14.74
N ASN A 189 -10.79 3.88 -15.12
CA ASN A 189 -9.68 4.84 -15.09
C ASN A 189 -9.29 5.29 -13.67
N ASP A 190 -10.11 4.96 -12.67
CA ASP A 190 -9.89 5.33 -11.28
C ASP A 190 -9.42 4.15 -10.42
N ALA A 191 -9.31 2.96 -11.01
CA ALA A 191 -9.15 1.71 -10.29
C ALA A 191 -7.77 1.08 -10.52
N LEU A 192 -7.18 0.55 -9.46
CA LEU A 192 -6.14 -0.48 -9.55
C LEU A 192 -6.80 -1.85 -9.33
N SER A 193 -6.75 -2.71 -10.34
CA SER A 193 -7.08 -4.13 -10.15
C SER A 193 -5.91 -4.81 -9.47
N SER A 194 -6.18 -5.58 -8.42
CA SER A 194 -5.14 -6.14 -7.58
C SER A 194 -5.24 -7.66 -7.54
N GLY A 195 -4.08 -8.32 -7.65
CA GLY A 195 -3.91 -9.74 -7.33
C GLY A 195 -3.96 -10.06 -5.83
N ASP A 196 -4.23 -9.06 -4.98
CA ASP A 196 -4.53 -9.21 -3.55
C ASP A 196 -5.92 -9.83 -3.39
N THR A 197 -5.97 -11.14 -3.58
CA THR A 197 -7.22 -11.89 -3.68
C THR A 197 -7.21 -13.08 -2.73
N LEU A 198 -8.32 -13.82 -2.63
CA LEU A 198 -8.39 -15.05 -1.84
C LEU A 198 -7.50 -16.16 -2.41
N ILE A 199 -7.08 -16.02 -3.67
CA ILE A 199 -6.19 -16.94 -4.37
C ILE A 199 -4.77 -16.35 -4.36
N THR A 200 -3.79 -17.16 -3.93
CA THR A 200 -2.38 -16.74 -3.81
C THR A 200 -1.45 -17.73 -4.52
N TYR A 201 -0.13 -17.50 -4.47
CA TYR A 201 0.87 -18.46 -4.98
C TYR A 201 0.72 -19.86 -4.39
N LYS A 202 0.15 -20.00 -3.17
CA LYS A 202 -0.15 -21.30 -2.54
C LYS A 202 -1.21 -22.10 -3.32
N ASN A 203 -1.98 -21.45 -4.20
CA ASN A 203 -2.93 -22.07 -5.13
C ASN A 203 -2.48 -21.81 -6.58
N PHE A 204 -1.25 -22.20 -6.92
CA PHE A 204 -0.53 -21.77 -8.13
C PHE A 204 -1.35 -21.83 -9.43
N LYS A 205 -2.11 -22.92 -9.67
CA LYS A 205 -2.91 -23.09 -10.90
C LYS A 205 -4.00 -22.03 -11.01
N LEU A 206 -4.80 -21.88 -9.95
CA LEU A 206 -5.87 -20.89 -9.90
C LEU A 206 -5.32 -19.47 -9.93
N TYR A 207 -4.19 -19.23 -9.25
CA TYR A 207 -3.52 -17.93 -9.25
C TYR A 207 -3.07 -17.51 -10.65
N LYS A 208 -2.40 -18.41 -11.39
CA LYS A 208 -1.99 -18.14 -12.78
C LYS A 208 -3.19 -17.84 -13.68
N MET A 209 -4.30 -18.59 -13.53
CA MET A 209 -5.52 -18.34 -14.30
C MET A 209 -6.16 -16.98 -13.97
N ALA A 210 -6.26 -16.63 -12.68
CA ALA A 210 -6.80 -15.35 -12.25
C ALA A 210 -5.94 -14.16 -12.71
N VAL A 211 -4.61 -14.26 -12.59
CA VAL A 211 -3.68 -13.23 -13.06
C VAL A 211 -3.77 -13.09 -14.58
N ALA A 212 -3.82 -14.19 -15.33
CA ALA A 212 -3.99 -14.14 -16.79
C ALA A 212 -5.30 -13.42 -17.18
N PHE A 213 -6.40 -13.71 -16.50
CA PHE A 213 -7.69 -13.03 -16.72
C PHE A 213 -7.62 -11.53 -16.40
N MET A 214 -6.97 -11.16 -15.29
CA MET A 214 -6.81 -9.75 -14.90
C MET A 214 -6.01 -8.93 -15.94
N LEU A 215 -5.12 -9.57 -16.69
CA LEU A 215 -4.26 -8.91 -17.66
C LEU A 215 -4.88 -8.74 -19.05
N VAL A 216 -5.97 -9.45 -19.41
CA VAL A 216 -6.46 -9.51 -20.80
C VAL A 216 -8.00 -9.55 -20.92
N PRO A 217 -8.65 -8.47 -21.44
CA PRO A 217 -8.20 -7.08 -21.37
C PRO A 217 -8.29 -6.55 -19.93
N PRO A 218 -7.38 -5.67 -19.50
CA PRO A 218 -7.34 -5.26 -18.11
C PRO A 218 -8.52 -4.34 -17.77
N TYR A 219 -9.13 -4.58 -16.62
CA TYR A 219 -9.95 -3.61 -15.90
C TYR A 219 -9.03 -2.85 -14.92
N GLY A 220 -8.97 -1.53 -15.05
CA GLY A 220 -8.07 -0.68 -14.29
C GLY A 220 -6.61 -0.87 -14.61
N ILE A 221 -5.76 -0.38 -13.72
CA ILE A 221 -4.31 -0.57 -13.77
C ILE A 221 -3.99 -1.87 -13.01
N PRO A 222 -3.54 -2.95 -13.70
CA PRO A 222 -3.27 -4.22 -13.04
C PRO A 222 -2.04 -4.14 -12.13
N ARG A 223 -2.21 -4.61 -10.89
CA ARG A 223 -1.16 -4.75 -9.88
C ARG A 223 -0.97 -6.21 -9.52
N MET A 224 0.18 -6.75 -9.87
CA MET A 224 0.59 -8.10 -9.49
C MET A 224 1.38 -8.09 -8.18
N ILE A 225 1.14 -9.09 -7.35
CA ILE A 225 1.89 -9.27 -6.11
C ILE A 225 3.06 -10.21 -6.37
N ARG A 226 4.24 -9.80 -5.90
CA ARG A 226 5.40 -10.68 -5.77
C ARG A 226 5.63 -10.93 -4.28
N SER A 227 5.48 -12.19 -3.86
CA SER A 227 5.60 -12.61 -2.46
C SER A 227 6.93 -13.34 -2.19
N PHE A 228 7.21 -13.55 -0.91
CA PHE A 228 8.16 -14.55 -0.43
C PHE A 228 7.38 -15.74 0.17
N ASP A 229 8.02 -16.88 0.34
CA ASP A 229 7.41 -18.06 0.94
C ASP A 229 7.27 -17.89 2.47
N PHE A 230 6.14 -18.34 3.03
CA PHE A 230 5.86 -18.23 4.46
C PHE A 230 4.83 -19.29 4.91
N SER A 231 4.97 -19.75 6.16
CA SER A 231 4.01 -20.66 6.80
C SER A 231 3.09 -19.95 7.80
N ASP A 232 3.55 -18.86 8.39
CA ASP A 232 2.87 -18.06 9.41
C ASP A 232 2.67 -16.61 8.95
N PHE A 233 1.55 -15.99 9.32
CA PHE A 233 1.21 -14.62 8.91
C PHE A 233 2.13 -13.55 9.53
N GLU A 234 2.82 -13.87 10.62
CA GLU A 234 3.79 -13.01 11.29
C GLU A 234 5.23 -13.24 10.78
N ASN A 235 5.45 -14.19 9.87
CA ASN A 235 6.78 -14.38 9.27
C ASN A 235 7.21 -13.13 8.49
N GLY A 236 8.37 -12.59 8.87
CA GLY A 236 9.07 -11.60 8.07
C GLY A 236 9.67 -12.19 6.79
N PRO A 237 10.09 -11.33 5.84
CA PRO A 237 10.84 -11.77 4.66
C PRO A 237 12.18 -12.42 5.05
N PRO A 238 12.76 -13.25 4.16
CA PRO A 238 14.08 -13.84 4.37
C PRO A 238 15.13 -12.81 4.78
N ALA A 239 15.77 -13.03 5.93
CA ALA A 239 16.75 -12.12 6.53
C ALA A 239 17.92 -12.89 7.14
N ASP A 240 19.07 -12.25 7.26
CA ASP A 240 20.22 -12.81 7.99
C ASP A 240 20.00 -12.77 9.51
N SER A 241 20.95 -13.32 10.28
CA SER A 241 20.88 -13.36 11.75
C SER A 241 20.87 -11.98 12.40
N LYS A 242 21.19 -10.91 11.66
CA LYS A 242 21.13 -9.51 12.12
C LYS A 242 19.85 -8.80 11.67
N GLY A 243 18.92 -9.51 11.03
CA GLY A 243 17.66 -8.97 10.56
C GLY A 243 17.76 -8.14 9.28
N LYS A 244 18.89 -8.19 8.57
CA LYS A 244 19.05 -7.54 7.25
C LYS A 244 18.40 -8.40 6.17
N ILE A 245 17.59 -7.78 5.32
CA ILE A 245 16.87 -8.50 4.27
C ILE A 245 17.85 -9.08 3.25
N ILE A 246 17.69 -10.36 2.95
CA ILE A 246 18.48 -11.08 1.94
C ILE A 246 17.88 -10.79 0.56
N SER A 247 18.73 -10.48 -0.42
CA SER A 247 18.26 -10.26 -1.79
C SER A 247 17.63 -11.54 -2.37
N PRO A 248 16.51 -11.42 -3.11
CA PRO A 248 15.86 -12.57 -3.72
C PRO A 248 16.80 -13.24 -4.72
N LYS A 249 16.84 -14.57 -4.70
CA LYS A 249 17.50 -15.40 -5.73
C LYS A 249 16.46 -15.86 -6.74
N ILE A 250 16.82 -15.85 -8.02
CA ILE A 250 16.00 -16.47 -9.07
C ILE A 250 16.32 -17.96 -9.03
N ASN A 251 15.34 -18.77 -8.62
CA ASN A 251 15.42 -20.21 -8.75
C ASN A 251 14.86 -20.54 -10.14
N TRP A 252 15.71 -21.08 -11.00
CA TRP A 252 15.34 -21.49 -12.36
C TRP A 252 14.58 -22.82 -12.40
N GLU A 253 14.55 -23.54 -11.28
CA GLU A 253 13.82 -24.80 -11.14
C GLU A 253 12.40 -24.51 -10.61
N ASN A 254 11.38 -24.88 -11.40
CA ASN A 254 9.92 -24.76 -11.18
C ASN A 254 9.19 -23.47 -11.61
N THR A 255 9.34 -23.03 -12.87
CA THR A 255 8.33 -22.18 -13.55
C THR A 255 7.27 -22.98 -14.29
#